data_AF-A0A7Z9FJU2-F1
#
_entry.id   AF-A0A7Z9FJU2-F1
#
_cell.length_a   1.000
_cell.length_b   1.000
_cell.length_c   1.000
_cell.angle_alpha   90.00
_cell.angle_beta   90.00
_cell.angle_gamma   90.00
#
_symmetry.space_group_name_H-M   'P 1'
#
loop_
_entity.id
_entity.type
_entity.pdbx_description
1 polymer ?
#
loop_
_entity_poly.entity_id
_entity_poly.type
_entity_poly.pdbx_seq_one_letter_code
_entity_poly.pdbx_strand_id
1 'polypeptide(L)'
;MVAETLTGTQNTMNLENANQAELQTWEEKLAAKYNEYKEAGLKLDLTRGKPGNAQLDLADAMGDLPKNKMFLENGTDLRNYGGLDGIPAARKLGAEMLGLPESEVISGDHSSLSLMYLYLLHAFYHGSQGPETAWANEGEIRFLAVVPGYDRHFSICEELGIRMINVNMLADGPDMDTVEDLVSKDPGIKGMWCVPKYSNPTGNIYSEEVVERIAALGKIAGPNFRVMWDNAYGVHDLLENSQQLANVMDYCRKYGTDDNLILTASTSKITVAGGGISFLGASRKNLEH
;
A
#
# COMPACT_ATOMS: atom_id res chain seq x y z
N MET A 1 36.48 -22.71 -0.42
CA MET A 1 35.59 -23.80 0.04
C MET A 1 34.56 -24.01 -1.04
N VAL A 2 34.49 -25.24 -1.54
CA VAL A 2 33.76 -25.63 -2.74
C VAL A 2 32.25 -25.53 -2.46
N ALA A 3 31.53 -24.80 -3.32
CA ALA A 3 30.08 -24.83 -3.37
C ALA A 3 29.66 -26.18 -3.96
N GLU A 4 29.21 -27.10 -3.10
CA GLU A 4 28.52 -28.31 -3.56
C GLU A 4 27.13 -27.92 -4.07
N THR A 5 26.98 -27.95 -5.38
CA THR A 5 25.70 -27.97 -6.08
C THR A 5 24.85 -29.14 -5.57
N LEU A 6 23.79 -28.83 -4.83
CA LEU A 6 22.70 -29.74 -4.48
C LEU A 6 21.87 -30.08 -5.74
N THR A 7 22.43 -30.88 -6.65
CA THR A 7 21.68 -31.53 -7.72
C THR A 7 21.24 -32.91 -7.26
N GLY A 8 20.38 -32.94 -6.25
CA GLY A 8 19.62 -34.13 -5.90
C GLY A 8 18.17 -33.89 -6.28
N THR A 9 17.70 -34.46 -7.39
CA THR A 9 16.28 -34.62 -7.66
C THR A 9 15.69 -35.53 -6.56
N GLN A 10 15.29 -34.94 -5.44
CA GLN A 10 14.35 -35.60 -4.54
C GLN A 10 13.08 -35.82 -5.35
N ASN A 11 12.76 -37.09 -5.63
CA ASN A 11 11.41 -37.47 -6.06
C ASN A 11 10.45 -37.05 -4.94
N THR A 12 9.90 -35.85 -5.06
CA THR A 12 8.86 -35.34 -4.18
C THR A 12 7.60 -36.15 -4.43
N MET A 13 7.02 -36.73 -3.37
CA MET A 13 5.77 -37.47 -3.47
C MET A 13 4.67 -36.56 -4.02
N ASN A 14 3.94 -37.03 -5.02
CA ASN A 14 2.71 -36.38 -5.46
C ASN A 14 1.57 -36.78 -4.51
N LEU A 15 1.22 -35.87 -3.59
CA LEU A 15 0.17 -36.08 -2.57
C LEU A 15 -1.20 -36.41 -3.18
N GLU A 16 -1.53 -35.87 -4.35
CA GLU A 16 -2.84 -36.05 -4.98
C GLU A 16 -3.03 -37.45 -5.57
N ASN A 17 -1.92 -38.15 -5.85
CA ASN A 17 -1.92 -39.46 -6.50
C ASN A 17 -1.35 -40.58 -5.63
N ALA A 18 -0.91 -40.27 -4.41
CA ALA A 18 -0.30 -41.26 -3.50
C ALA A 18 -1.35 -42.21 -2.92
N ASN A 19 -1.02 -43.49 -2.85
CA ASN A 19 -1.87 -44.48 -2.18
C ASN A 19 -1.70 -44.41 -0.66
N GLN A 20 -2.58 -45.11 0.07
CA GLN A 20 -2.60 -45.07 1.54
C GLN A 20 -1.28 -45.52 2.19
N ALA A 21 -0.63 -46.57 1.67
CA ALA A 21 0.62 -47.08 2.23
C ALA A 21 1.79 -46.10 2.00
N GLU A 22 1.80 -45.44 0.84
CA GLU A 22 2.75 -44.38 0.52
C GLU A 22 2.58 -43.19 1.47
N LEU A 23 1.33 -42.74 1.69
CA LEU A 23 1.02 -41.65 2.62
C LEU A 23 1.44 -41.96 4.06
N GLN A 24 1.16 -43.17 4.57
CA GLN A 24 1.58 -43.59 5.92
C GLN A 24 3.10 -43.58 6.07
N THR A 25 3.82 -44.10 5.07
CA THR A 25 5.30 -44.09 5.06
C THR A 25 5.84 -42.66 5.09
N TRP A 26 5.13 -41.70 4.47
CA TRP A 26 5.56 -40.31 4.44
C TRP A 26 5.22 -39.56 5.72
N GLU A 27 4.05 -39.84 6.30
CA GLU A 27 3.65 -39.33 7.62
C GLU A 27 4.69 -39.70 8.67
N GLU A 28 5.13 -40.96 8.72
CA GLU A 28 6.18 -41.42 9.64
C GLU A 28 7.49 -40.63 9.47
N LYS A 29 7.92 -40.40 8.22
CA LYS A 29 9.13 -39.61 7.90
C LYS A 29 8.97 -38.14 8.31
N LEU A 30 7.83 -37.53 8.03
CA LEU A 30 7.54 -36.15 8.39
C LEU A 30 7.41 -35.98 9.92
N ALA A 31 6.84 -36.96 10.61
CA ALA A 31 6.75 -36.98 12.06
C ALA A 31 8.13 -37.06 12.71
N ALA A 32 9.04 -37.90 12.17
CA ALA A 32 10.43 -37.95 12.62
C ALA A 32 11.13 -36.59 12.44
N LYS A 33 11.01 -35.98 11.25
CA LYS A 33 11.59 -34.66 10.96
C LYS A 33 10.99 -33.54 11.82
N TYR A 34 9.70 -33.59 12.10
CA TYR A 34 9.04 -32.67 13.01
C TYR A 34 9.57 -32.82 14.44
N ASN A 35 9.78 -34.05 14.92
CA ASN A 35 10.39 -34.29 16.23
C ASN A 35 11.82 -33.75 16.30
N GLU A 36 12.63 -33.91 15.25
CA GLU A 36 13.96 -33.28 15.16
C GLU A 36 13.88 -31.76 15.32
N TYR A 37 12.94 -31.09 14.64
CA TYR A 37 12.74 -29.63 14.78
C TYR A 37 12.25 -29.23 16.17
N LYS A 38 11.38 -30.03 16.79
CA LYS A 38 10.90 -29.80 18.15
C LYS A 38 12.03 -29.95 19.18
N GLU A 39 12.85 -30.98 19.05
CA GLU A 39 14.01 -31.24 19.91
C GLU A 39 15.10 -30.18 19.74
N ALA A 40 15.23 -29.60 18.55
CA ALA A 40 16.14 -28.48 18.31
C ALA A 40 15.77 -27.20 19.09
N GLY A 41 14.56 -27.11 19.65
CA GLY A 41 14.17 -26.01 20.55
C GLY A 41 14.25 -24.63 19.90
N LEU A 42 14.02 -24.54 18.58
CA LEU A 42 14.19 -23.32 17.80
C LEU A 42 13.23 -22.21 18.27
N LYS A 43 13.75 -20.98 18.32
CA LYS A 43 13.01 -19.76 18.65
C LYS A 43 13.12 -18.76 17.50
N LEU A 44 12.50 -19.11 16.37
CA LEU A 44 12.51 -18.31 15.15
C LEU A 44 11.16 -17.58 14.98
N ASP A 45 11.19 -16.41 14.36
CA ASP A 45 10.03 -15.55 14.16
C ASP A 45 10.02 -14.99 12.71
N LEU A 46 9.06 -15.47 11.92
CA LEU A 46 8.79 -15.09 10.53
C LEU A 46 7.62 -14.08 10.40
N THR A 47 7.17 -13.45 11.49
CA THR A 47 5.99 -12.56 11.51
C THR A 47 6.32 -11.08 11.28
N ARG A 48 7.60 -10.71 11.30
CA ARG A 48 8.04 -9.31 11.39
C ARG A 48 8.23 -8.69 10.01
N GLY A 49 7.20 -8.02 9.49
CA GLY A 49 7.25 -7.21 8.26
C GLY A 49 7.98 -5.86 8.39
N LYS A 50 9.16 -5.84 9.03
CA LYS A 50 9.96 -4.63 9.30
C LYS A 50 11.40 -4.79 8.80
N PRO A 51 12.13 -3.69 8.51
CA PRO A 51 13.52 -3.76 8.07
C PRO A 51 14.41 -4.50 9.07
N GLY A 52 15.39 -5.25 8.56
CA GLY A 52 16.46 -5.83 9.37
C GLY A 52 17.50 -4.77 9.78
N ASN A 53 18.31 -5.06 10.80
CA ASN A 53 19.30 -4.09 11.32
C ASN A 53 20.23 -3.55 10.22
N ALA A 54 20.78 -4.41 9.37
CA ALA A 54 21.67 -3.98 8.28
C ALA A 54 21.01 -3.02 7.27
N GLN A 55 19.68 -3.06 7.12
CA GLN A 55 18.95 -2.08 6.30
C GLN A 55 18.80 -0.75 7.03
N LEU A 56 18.57 -0.78 8.35
CA LEU A 56 18.50 0.41 9.19
C LEU A 56 19.87 1.10 9.30
N ASP A 57 20.97 0.36 9.36
CA ASP A 57 22.33 0.90 9.41
C ASP A 57 22.66 1.76 8.16
N LEU A 58 21.98 1.54 7.02
CA LEU A 58 22.11 2.41 5.84
C LEU A 58 21.60 3.83 6.11
N ALA A 59 20.59 3.97 6.97
CA ALA A 59 20.00 5.25 7.35
C ALA A 59 20.93 6.07 8.26
N ASP A 60 21.86 5.42 8.98
CA ASP A 60 22.82 6.11 9.85
C ASP A 60 23.73 7.07 9.05
N ALA A 61 23.91 6.83 7.75
CA ALA A 61 24.63 7.73 6.86
C ALA A 61 23.98 9.11 6.70
N MET A 62 22.70 9.27 7.05
CA MET A 62 22.04 10.58 7.06
C MET A 62 22.59 11.50 8.16
N GLY A 63 23.17 10.93 9.23
CA GLY A 63 23.79 11.67 10.33
C GLY A 63 22.87 12.67 11.04
N ASP A 64 23.48 13.59 11.80
CA ASP A 64 22.76 14.69 12.44
C ASP A 64 22.38 15.78 11.43
N LEU A 65 21.19 16.36 11.59
CA LEU A 65 20.77 17.51 10.78
C LEU A 65 21.56 18.77 11.21
N PRO A 66 22.45 19.32 10.37
CA PRO A 66 23.25 20.47 10.77
C PRO A 66 22.40 21.76 10.78
N LYS A 67 22.71 22.70 11.68
CA LYS A 67 21.92 23.93 11.88
C LYS A 67 21.69 24.75 10.61
N ASN A 68 22.64 24.75 9.67
CA ASN A 68 22.52 25.46 8.40
C ASN A 68 21.54 24.80 7.41
N LYS A 69 21.06 23.58 7.69
CA LYS A 69 20.00 22.88 6.93
C LYS A 69 18.61 23.08 7.54
N MET A 70 18.51 23.87 8.62
CA MET A 70 17.23 24.25 9.24
C MET A 70 16.64 25.54 8.64
N PHE A 71 17.25 26.08 7.58
CA PHE A 71 16.76 27.25 6.86
C PHE A 71 16.54 26.90 5.40
N LEU A 72 15.42 27.33 4.83
CA LEU A 72 15.18 27.26 3.39
C LEU A 72 15.98 28.32 2.63
N GLU A 73 16.09 28.18 1.32
CA GLU A 73 16.82 29.11 0.44
C GLU A 73 16.28 30.54 0.52
N ASN A 74 14.99 30.70 0.78
CA ASN A 74 14.34 32.00 0.97
C ASN A 74 14.51 32.58 2.40
N GLY A 75 15.26 31.91 3.28
CA GLY A 75 15.52 32.32 4.65
C GLY A 75 14.48 31.86 5.69
N THR A 76 13.44 31.11 5.31
CA THR A 76 12.46 30.57 6.26
C THR A 76 13.14 29.63 7.25
N ASP A 77 12.94 29.89 8.55
CA ASP A 77 13.44 29.06 9.66
C ASP A 77 12.49 27.90 9.94
N LEU A 78 12.91 26.68 9.61
CA LEU A 78 12.12 25.45 9.75
C LEU A 78 11.91 25.02 11.20
N ARG A 79 12.54 25.69 12.17
CA ARG A 79 12.36 25.39 13.61
C ARG A 79 11.10 26.06 14.19
N ASN A 80 10.43 26.90 13.42
CA ASN A 80 9.26 27.65 13.85
C ASN A 80 8.01 27.20 13.08
N TYR A 81 6.83 27.63 13.54
CA TYR A 81 5.55 27.24 12.95
C TYR A 81 5.38 27.77 11.52
N GLY A 82 4.68 26.97 10.69
CA GLY A 82 4.24 27.34 9.35
C GLY A 82 4.41 26.21 8.34
N GLY A 83 3.61 26.24 7.27
CA GLY A 83 3.70 25.27 6.16
C GLY A 83 2.92 23.98 6.41
N LEU A 84 1.59 24.03 6.23
CA LEU A 84 0.70 22.89 6.44
C LEU A 84 0.94 21.75 5.44
N ASP A 85 1.36 22.06 4.21
CA ASP A 85 1.62 21.07 3.16
C ASP A 85 2.96 20.34 3.33
N GLY A 86 3.77 20.72 4.32
CA GLY A 86 5.16 20.30 4.46
C GLY A 86 6.16 21.11 3.63
N ILE A 87 7.45 20.91 3.90
CA ILE A 87 8.52 21.70 3.27
C ILE A 87 8.68 21.36 1.78
N PRO A 88 9.08 22.33 0.92
CA PRO A 88 9.18 22.10 -0.53
C PRO A 88 10.07 20.90 -0.91
N ALA A 89 11.21 20.73 -0.25
CA ALA A 89 12.12 19.62 -0.54
C ALA A 89 11.51 18.23 -0.23
N ALA A 90 10.69 18.14 0.82
CA ALA A 90 10.00 16.89 1.17
C ALA A 90 8.86 16.62 0.18
N ARG A 91 8.09 17.65 -0.18
CA ARG A 91 7.05 17.55 -1.21
C ARG A 91 7.62 17.14 -2.56
N LYS A 92 8.80 17.64 -2.93
CA LYS A 92 9.52 17.21 -4.14
C LYS A 92 9.87 15.72 -4.11
N LEU A 93 10.41 15.22 -2.99
CA LEU A 93 10.65 13.79 -2.84
C LEU A 93 9.35 12.98 -2.97
N GLY A 94 8.28 13.42 -2.32
CA GLY A 94 6.97 12.77 -2.44
C GLY A 94 6.43 12.80 -3.87
N ALA A 95 6.60 13.91 -4.59
CA ALA A 95 6.24 14.05 -6.01
C ALA A 95 6.98 13.05 -6.90
N GLU A 96 8.28 12.87 -6.69
CA GLU A 96 9.08 11.86 -7.40
C GLU A 96 8.59 10.43 -7.08
N MET A 97 8.30 10.13 -5.81
CA MET A 97 7.81 8.81 -5.38
C MET A 97 6.38 8.49 -5.88
N LEU A 98 5.53 9.51 -6.02
CA LEU A 98 4.12 9.35 -6.39
C LEU A 98 3.87 9.58 -7.90
N GLY A 99 4.84 10.13 -8.64
CA GLY A 99 4.65 10.49 -10.04
C GLY A 99 3.74 11.71 -10.23
N LEU A 100 3.82 12.70 -9.34
CA LEU A 100 2.94 13.87 -9.31
C LEU A 100 3.75 15.18 -9.42
N PRO A 101 3.12 16.31 -9.81
CA PRO A 101 3.73 17.61 -9.60
C PRO A 101 3.78 17.95 -8.09
N GLU A 102 4.79 18.71 -7.65
CA GLU A 102 4.95 19.11 -6.24
C GLU A 102 3.72 19.81 -5.65
N SER A 103 2.97 20.55 -6.48
CA SER A 103 1.74 21.25 -6.09
C SER A 103 0.59 20.31 -5.70
N GLU A 104 0.70 19.03 -5.99
CA GLU A 104 -0.31 17.99 -5.73
C GLU A 104 0.12 17.02 -4.63
N VAL A 105 1.13 17.38 -3.84
CA VAL A 105 1.68 16.54 -2.77
C VAL A 105 1.74 17.32 -1.46
N ILE A 106 1.18 16.71 -0.41
CA ILE A 106 1.42 17.07 0.98
C ILE A 106 2.44 16.09 1.57
N SER A 107 3.43 16.62 2.29
CA SER A 107 4.31 15.83 3.14
C SER A 107 3.85 15.94 4.59
N GLY A 108 3.54 14.80 5.19
CA GLY A 108 3.21 14.67 6.61
C GLY A 108 4.36 14.12 7.43
N ASP A 109 4.03 13.78 8.68
CA ASP A 109 4.95 13.16 9.64
C ASP A 109 5.29 11.71 9.25
N HIS A 110 5.60 10.85 10.22
CA HIS A 110 6.23 9.55 10.02
C HIS A 110 5.32 8.40 9.53
N SER A 111 4.03 8.66 9.25
CA SER A 111 3.05 7.59 9.02
C SER A 111 2.05 7.94 7.91
N SER A 112 2.18 7.29 6.74
CA SER A 112 1.19 7.37 5.67
C SER A 112 -0.14 6.73 6.09
N LEU A 113 -0.12 5.73 6.96
CA LEU A 113 -1.33 5.14 7.53
C LEU A 113 -2.14 6.17 8.33
N SER A 114 -1.46 7.09 9.02
CA SER A 114 -2.14 8.20 9.71
C SER A 114 -2.78 9.16 8.72
N LEU A 115 -2.12 9.45 7.59
CA LEU A 115 -2.70 10.26 6.51
C LEU A 115 -3.93 9.57 5.88
N MET A 116 -3.86 8.26 5.65
CA MET A 116 -5.01 7.47 5.17
C MET A 116 -6.18 7.52 6.16
N TYR A 117 -5.92 7.31 7.44
CA TYR A 117 -6.95 7.36 8.48
C TYR A 117 -7.58 8.75 8.56
N LEU A 118 -6.77 9.81 8.59
CA LEU A 118 -7.25 11.19 8.62
C LEU A 118 -8.06 11.53 7.36
N TYR A 119 -7.63 11.05 6.19
CA TYR A 119 -8.39 11.24 4.95
C TYR A 119 -9.76 10.56 5.02
N LEU A 120 -9.83 9.29 5.42
CA LEU A 120 -11.12 8.60 5.53
C LEU A 120 -12.01 9.23 6.61
N LEU A 121 -11.44 9.62 7.75
CA LEU A 121 -12.15 10.32 8.82
C LEU A 121 -12.74 11.65 8.31
N HIS A 122 -11.94 12.41 7.54
CA HIS A 122 -12.37 13.65 6.91
C HIS A 122 -13.49 13.41 5.89
N ALA A 123 -13.30 12.49 4.95
CA ALA A 123 -14.33 12.13 3.96
C ALA A 123 -15.62 11.63 4.63
N PHE A 124 -15.51 10.93 5.75
CA PHE A 124 -16.65 10.41 6.50
C PHE A 124 -17.46 11.53 7.17
N TYR A 125 -16.81 12.40 7.95
CA TYR A 125 -17.50 13.39 8.79
C TYR A 125 -17.67 14.77 8.13
N HIS A 126 -16.73 15.16 7.28
CA HIS A 126 -16.65 16.50 6.69
C HIS A 126 -16.82 16.50 5.18
N GLY A 127 -16.73 15.33 4.55
CA GLY A 127 -16.85 15.17 3.11
C GLY A 127 -15.54 15.48 2.39
N SER A 128 -15.36 14.79 1.26
CA SER A 128 -14.14 14.88 0.46
C SER A 128 -14.07 16.14 -0.42
N GLN A 129 -15.19 16.83 -0.60
CA GLN A 129 -15.35 18.02 -1.43
C GLN A 129 -16.33 19.02 -0.77
N GLY A 130 -16.36 19.03 0.57
CA GLY A 130 -17.27 19.87 1.36
C GLY A 130 -18.35 19.07 2.12
N PRO A 131 -19.03 19.72 3.09
CA PRO A 131 -19.92 19.05 4.06
C PRO A 131 -21.06 18.22 3.45
N GLU A 132 -21.57 18.61 2.28
CA GLU A 132 -22.61 17.90 1.55
C GLU A 132 -22.15 16.55 0.99
N THR A 133 -20.84 16.34 0.89
CA THR A 133 -20.22 15.10 0.40
C THR A 133 -19.81 14.13 1.52
N ALA A 134 -20.12 14.45 2.77
CA ALA A 134 -19.80 13.64 3.93
C ALA A 134 -20.55 12.29 3.90
N TRP A 135 -19.80 11.19 3.97
CA TRP A 135 -20.39 9.85 3.91
C TRP A 135 -21.31 9.54 5.10
N ALA A 136 -21.11 10.21 6.26
CA ALA A 136 -22.00 10.11 7.41
C ALA A 136 -23.46 10.50 7.10
N ASN A 137 -23.69 11.28 6.03
CA ASN A 137 -25.03 11.68 5.59
C ASN A 137 -25.69 10.64 4.65
N GLU A 138 -24.96 9.60 4.22
CA GLU A 138 -25.38 8.67 3.18
C GLU A 138 -25.85 7.29 3.71
N GLY A 139 -25.87 7.09 5.03
CA GLY A 139 -26.30 5.84 5.67
C GLY A 139 -25.19 4.78 5.73
N GLU A 140 -25.52 3.50 5.48
CA GLU A 140 -24.51 2.42 5.44
C GLU A 140 -23.71 2.51 4.14
N ILE A 141 -22.43 2.85 4.26
CA ILE A 141 -21.48 2.86 3.15
C ILE A 141 -20.58 1.62 3.12
N ARG A 142 -20.01 1.34 1.95
CA ARG A 142 -19.18 0.17 1.68
C ARG A 142 -17.83 0.52 1.08
N PHE A 143 -16.83 -0.30 1.36
CA PHE A 143 -15.50 -0.24 0.74
C PHE A 143 -15.14 -1.58 0.12
N LEU A 144 -14.54 -1.55 -1.07
CA LEU A 144 -13.95 -2.73 -1.67
C LEU A 144 -12.59 -3.02 -1.04
N ALA A 145 -12.44 -4.25 -0.55
CA ALA A 145 -11.24 -4.76 0.06
C ALA A 145 -10.63 -5.84 -0.85
N VAL A 146 -9.50 -5.53 -1.49
CA VAL A 146 -8.78 -6.52 -2.29
C VAL A 146 -8.11 -7.53 -1.37
N VAL A 147 -8.41 -8.82 -1.54
CA VAL A 147 -7.96 -9.91 -0.66
C VAL A 147 -7.21 -11.02 -1.43
N PRO A 148 -6.17 -11.63 -0.81
CA PRO A 148 -5.52 -11.24 0.44
C PRO A 148 -4.93 -9.83 0.37
N GLY A 149 -5.03 -9.06 1.47
CA GLY A 149 -4.64 -7.65 1.49
C GLY A 149 -4.14 -7.19 2.86
N TYR A 150 -3.96 -5.89 3.01
CA TYR A 150 -3.33 -5.31 4.18
C TYR A 150 -4.30 -5.13 5.36
N ASP A 151 -4.06 -5.86 6.44
CA ASP A 151 -4.85 -5.84 7.68
C ASP A 151 -5.13 -4.42 8.20
N ARG A 152 -4.14 -3.52 8.19
CA ARG A 152 -4.33 -2.16 8.72
C ARG A 152 -5.25 -1.28 7.87
N HIS A 153 -5.35 -1.51 6.56
CA HIS A 153 -6.37 -0.84 5.75
C HIS A 153 -7.77 -1.27 6.21
N PHE A 154 -7.95 -2.56 6.48
CA PHE A 154 -9.21 -3.14 6.90
C PHE A 154 -9.62 -2.68 8.29
N SER A 155 -8.65 -2.57 9.22
CA SER A 155 -8.92 -2.04 10.56
C SER A 155 -9.41 -0.59 10.55
N ILE A 156 -8.96 0.25 9.62
CA ILE A 156 -9.50 1.63 9.49
C ILE A 156 -10.99 1.58 9.14
N CYS A 157 -11.37 0.75 8.14
CA CYS A 157 -12.78 0.59 7.79
C CYS A 157 -13.61 0.03 8.95
N GLU A 158 -13.09 -0.97 9.65
CA GLU A 158 -13.76 -1.58 10.82
C GLU A 158 -14.00 -0.55 11.92
N GLU A 159 -12.99 0.26 12.26
CA GLU A 159 -13.10 1.31 13.29
C GLU A 159 -14.15 2.38 12.93
N LEU A 160 -14.21 2.76 11.66
CA LEU A 160 -15.19 3.73 11.15
C LEU A 160 -16.59 3.13 10.90
N GLY A 161 -16.76 1.82 11.12
CA GLY A 161 -18.02 1.13 10.85
C GLY A 161 -18.36 1.01 9.36
N ILE A 162 -17.37 1.11 8.48
CA ILE A 162 -17.53 0.97 7.03
C ILE A 162 -17.55 -0.51 6.68
N ARG A 163 -18.63 -0.97 6.05
CA ARG A 163 -18.76 -2.36 5.63
C ARG A 163 -17.80 -2.69 4.49
N MET A 164 -17.03 -3.76 4.61
CA MET A 164 -16.13 -4.20 3.55
C MET A 164 -16.77 -5.28 2.66
N ILE A 165 -16.52 -5.19 1.34
CA ILE A 165 -16.82 -6.22 0.36
C ILE A 165 -15.50 -6.73 -0.21
N ASN A 166 -15.28 -8.04 -0.13
CA ASN A 166 -14.05 -8.64 -0.63
C ASN A 166 -14.04 -8.71 -2.16
N VAL A 167 -12.90 -8.40 -2.75
CA VAL A 167 -12.56 -8.58 -4.16
C VAL A 167 -11.31 -9.44 -4.23
N ASN A 168 -11.31 -10.47 -5.08
CA ASN A 168 -10.16 -11.36 -5.19
C ASN A 168 -8.98 -10.66 -5.88
N MET A 169 -7.77 -10.90 -5.37
CA MET A 169 -6.53 -10.65 -6.10
C MET A 169 -6.32 -11.76 -7.16
N LEU A 170 -6.12 -11.36 -8.40
CA LEU A 170 -5.68 -12.20 -9.52
C LEU A 170 -4.16 -12.02 -9.76
N ALA A 171 -3.64 -12.66 -10.81
CA ALA A 171 -2.20 -12.68 -11.09
C ALA A 171 -1.62 -11.28 -11.39
N ASP A 172 -2.42 -10.40 -11.99
CA ASP A 172 -2.01 -9.10 -12.49
C ASP A 172 -2.71 -7.92 -11.80
N GLY A 173 -3.47 -8.18 -10.73
CA GLY A 173 -4.20 -7.17 -9.96
C GLY A 173 -5.55 -7.68 -9.43
N PRO A 174 -6.39 -6.81 -8.84
CA PRO A 174 -7.76 -7.17 -8.44
C PRO A 174 -8.58 -7.69 -9.62
N ASP A 175 -9.57 -8.55 -9.34
CA ASP A 175 -10.62 -8.95 -10.28
C ASP A 175 -11.47 -7.75 -10.69
N MET A 176 -11.06 -7.09 -11.77
CA MET A 176 -11.67 -5.84 -12.22
C MET A 176 -13.08 -6.02 -12.79
N ASP A 177 -13.44 -7.20 -13.30
CA ASP A 177 -14.80 -7.48 -13.75
C ASP A 177 -15.76 -7.44 -12.55
N THR A 178 -15.34 -8.04 -11.43
CA THR A 178 -16.09 -7.98 -10.16
C THR A 178 -16.11 -6.55 -9.61
N VAL A 179 -14.99 -5.81 -9.64
CA VAL A 179 -14.93 -4.41 -9.17
C VAL A 179 -15.92 -3.53 -9.93
N GLU A 180 -15.87 -3.55 -11.27
CA GLU A 180 -16.72 -2.72 -12.14
C GLU A 180 -18.21 -3.05 -11.98
N ASP A 181 -18.55 -4.33 -11.87
CA ASP A 181 -19.93 -4.77 -11.62
C ASP A 181 -20.47 -4.25 -10.28
N LEU A 182 -19.66 -4.35 -9.21
CA LEU A 182 -20.04 -3.87 -7.89
C LEU A 182 -20.24 -2.35 -7.86
N VAL A 183 -19.24 -1.57 -8.32
CA VAL A 183 -19.30 -0.10 -8.23
C VAL A 183 -20.39 0.51 -9.10
N SER A 184 -20.74 -0.13 -10.23
CA SER A 184 -21.79 0.38 -11.13
C SER A 184 -23.21 0.13 -10.60
N LYS A 185 -23.38 -0.85 -9.71
CA LYS A 185 -24.70 -1.25 -9.17
C LYS A 185 -24.98 -0.71 -7.78
N ASP A 186 -23.96 -0.37 -7.00
CA ASP A 186 -24.12 0.10 -5.62
C ASP A 186 -23.47 1.48 -5.40
N PRO A 187 -24.26 2.58 -5.43
CA PRO A 187 -23.75 3.93 -5.17
C PRO A 187 -23.31 4.15 -3.71
N GLY A 188 -23.60 3.20 -2.81
CA GLY A 188 -23.13 3.17 -1.43
C GLY A 188 -21.68 2.68 -1.31
N ILE A 189 -21.07 2.16 -2.38
CA ILE A 189 -19.63 1.88 -2.41
C ILE A 189 -18.89 3.22 -2.54
N LYS A 190 -18.18 3.61 -1.49
CA LYS A 190 -17.46 4.88 -1.39
C LYS A 190 -15.97 4.78 -1.61
N GLY A 191 -15.43 3.58 -1.69
CA GLY A 191 -14.04 3.45 -2.08
C GLY A 191 -13.52 2.04 -2.22
N MET A 192 -12.23 1.98 -2.51
CA MET A 192 -11.47 0.76 -2.74
C MET A 192 -10.05 0.93 -2.21
N TRP A 193 -9.55 -0.08 -1.51
CA TRP A 193 -8.14 -0.16 -1.10
C TRP A 193 -7.29 -0.85 -2.15
N CYS A 194 -6.16 -0.23 -2.50
CA CYS A 194 -5.18 -0.79 -3.42
C CYS A 194 -3.77 -0.70 -2.81
N VAL A 195 -3.00 -1.80 -2.88
CA VAL A 195 -1.53 -1.79 -2.75
C VAL A 195 -0.99 -2.26 -4.11
N PRO A 196 -0.63 -1.33 -5.01
CA PRO A 196 -0.57 -1.62 -6.44
C PRO A 196 0.78 -2.15 -6.92
N LYS A 197 1.86 -1.89 -6.20
CA LYS A 197 3.20 -2.43 -6.47
C LYS A 197 3.63 -3.26 -5.28
N TYR A 198 4.11 -4.48 -5.53
CA TYR A 198 4.48 -5.45 -4.50
C TYR A 198 3.43 -5.58 -3.40
N SER A 199 2.18 -5.82 -3.82
CA SER A 199 1.00 -5.84 -2.95
C SER A 199 1.26 -6.60 -1.65
N ASN A 200 0.86 -6.03 -0.51
CA ASN A 200 0.93 -6.74 0.76
C ASN A 200 -0.34 -7.59 0.95
N PRO A 201 -0.28 -8.93 1.04
CA PRO A 201 0.93 -9.77 1.13
C PRO A 201 1.32 -10.48 -0.18
N THR A 202 0.57 -10.32 -1.26
CA THR A 202 0.62 -11.21 -2.43
C THR A 202 1.84 -10.99 -3.35
N GLY A 203 2.48 -9.83 -3.28
CA GLY A 203 3.64 -9.46 -4.09
C GLY A 203 3.32 -9.03 -5.53
N ASN A 204 2.05 -9.06 -5.95
CA ASN A 204 1.64 -8.65 -7.29
C ASN A 204 2.01 -7.18 -7.57
N ILE A 205 2.26 -6.90 -8.85
CA ILE A 205 2.31 -5.53 -9.39
C ILE A 205 1.17 -5.43 -10.39
N TYR A 206 0.31 -4.42 -10.23
CA TYR A 206 -0.85 -4.25 -11.08
C TYR A 206 -0.40 -4.02 -12.53
N SER A 207 -1.02 -4.72 -13.48
CA SER A 207 -0.79 -4.51 -14.90
C SER A 207 -1.25 -3.11 -15.32
N GLU A 208 -0.72 -2.61 -16.43
CA GLU A 208 -1.16 -1.33 -16.99
C GLU A 208 -2.66 -1.31 -17.32
N GLU A 209 -3.20 -2.44 -17.80
CA GLU A 209 -4.64 -2.61 -18.04
C GLU A 209 -5.45 -2.45 -16.75
N VAL A 210 -5.04 -3.12 -15.66
CA VAL A 210 -5.70 -2.98 -14.35
C VAL A 210 -5.61 -1.54 -13.84
N VAL A 211 -4.44 -0.90 -13.94
CA VAL A 211 -4.25 0.50 -13.54
C VAL A 211 -5.20 1.43 -14.31
N GLU A 212 -5.30 1.25 -15.63
CA GLU A 212 -6.18 2.05 -16.48
C GLU A 212 -7.66 1.84 -16.14
N ARG A 213 -8.09 0.59 -15.90
CA ARG A 213 -9.46 0.26 -15.48
C ARG A 213 -9.80 0.86 -14.11
N ILE A 214 -8.89 0.78 -13.14
CA ILE A 214 -9.08 1.40 -11.81
C ILE A 214 -9.23 2.92 -11.93
N ALA A 215 -8.39 3.56 -12.76
CA ALA A 215 -8.47 4.99 -13.00
C ALA A 215 -9.84 5.42 -13.58
N ALA A 216 -10.50 4.56 -14.35
CA ALA A 216 -11.80 4.83 -14.95
C ALA A 216 -13.00 4.62 -14.00
N LEU A 217 -12.83 4.00 -12.82
CA LEU A 217 -13.93 3.65 -11.92
C LEU A 217 -14.80 4.84 -11.51
N GLY A 218 -14.20 6.04 -11.37
CA GLY A 218 -14.93 7.27 -11.04
C GLY A 218 -16.04 7.63 -12.05
N LYS A 219 -15.99 7.09 -13.28
CA LYS A 219 -17.03 7.30 -14.31
C LYS A 219 -18.29 6.47 -14.10
N ILE A 220 -18.19 5.36 -13.36
CA ILE A 220 -19.27 4.41 -13.16
C ILE A 220 -19.69 4.26 -11.69
N ALA A 221 -18.82 4.66 -10.77
CA ALA A 221 -19.11 4.64 -9.34
C ALA A 221 -20.12 5.71 -8.92
N GLY A 222 -20.70 5.53 -7.73
CA GLY A 222 -21.54 6.55 -7.10
C GLY A 222 -20.78 7.84 -6.75
N PRO A 223 -21.51 8.91 -6.38
CA PRO A 223 -20.90 10.17 -5.96
C PRO A 223 -19.96 9.95 -4.76
N ASN A 224 -18.92 10.79 -4.67
CA ASN A 224 -17.96 10.79 -3.56
C ASN A 224 -17.11 9.50 -3.43
N PHE A 225 -17.04 8.67 -4.47
CA PHE A 225 -16.18 7.48 -4.53
C PHE A 225 -14.68 7.84 -4.54
N ARG A 226 -13.86 7.07 -3.81
CA ARG A 226 -12.41 7.26 -3.70
C ARG A 226 -11.62 5.96 -3.84
N VAL A 227 -10.64 5.95 -4.73
CA VAL A 227 -9.59 4.92 -4.79
C VAL A 227 -8.47 5.34 -3.85
N MET A 228 -8.25 4.55 -2.81
CA MET A 228 -7.12 4.71 -1.91
C MET A 228 -5.93 3.90 -2.44
N TRP A 229 -4.99 4.61 -3.05
CA TRP A 229 -3.85 4.06 -3.77
C TRP A 229 -2.59 4.10 -2.90
N ASP A 230 -2.41 3.07 -2.08
CA ASP A 230 -1.28 2.95 -1.17
C ASP A 230 -0.04 2.40 -1.89
N ASN A 231 0.75 3.30 -2.49
CA ASN A 231 2.00 2.95 -3.15
C ASN A 231 3.16 2.78 -2.16
N ALA A 232 2.92 2.06 -1.05
CA ALA A 232 3.89 1.82 0.02
C ALA A 232 5.21 1.20 -0.47
N TYR A 233 5.19 0.48 -1.59
CA TYR A 233 6.35 -0.22 -2.14
C TYR A 233 6.83 0.35 -3.50
N GLY A 234 6.43 1.57 -3.86
CA GLY A 234 6.68 2.17 -5.18
C GLY A 234 8.12 2.13 -5.66
N VAL A 235 9.07 2.27 -4.73
CA VAL A 235 10.53 2.27 -4.97
C VAL A 235 11.28 1.14 -4.25
N HIS A 236 10.60 0.03 -3.94
CA HIS A 236 11.17 -1.07 -3.13
C HIS A 236 11.56 -2.26 -4.01
N ASP A 237 12.16 -1.98 -5.16
CA ASP A 237 12.55 -2.99 -6.12
C ASP A 237 13.62 -3.92 -5.53
N LEU A 238 13.43 -5.23 -5.70
CA LEU A 238 14.42 -6.24 -5.30
C LEU A 238 15.44 -6.54 -6.40
N LEU A 239 15.12 -6.17 -7.65
CA LEU A 239 15.91 -6.43 -8.85
C LEU A 239 16.03 -5.15 -9.68
N GLU A 240 17.16 -4.96 -10.38
CA GLU A 240 17.44 -3.75 -11.17
C GLU A 240 16.42 -3.49 -12.29
N ASN A 241 15.86 -4.53 -12.91
CA ASN A 241 14.90 -4.42 -14.03
C ASN A 241 13.51 -4.93 -13.63
N SER A 242 13.02 -4.48 -12.48
CA SER A 242 11.69 -4.85 -11.99
C SER A 242 10.58 -4.26 -12.86
N GLN A 243 9.41 -4.93 -12.90
CA GLN A 243 8.21 -4.40 -13.54
C GLN A 243 7.85 -3.03 -12.94
N GLN A 244 7.63 -2.06 -13.81
CA GLN A 244 7.23 -0.72 -13.41
C GLN A 244 5.71 -0.65 -13.23
N LEU A 245 5.27 0.11 -12.23
CA LEU A 245 3.86 0.43 -12.04
C LEU A 245 3.53 1.67 -12.89
N ALA A 246 2.48 1.58 -13.72
CA ALA A 246 2.01 2.71 -14.50
C ALA A 246 1.51 3.85 -13.59
N ASN A 247 1.68 5.10 -14.04
CA ASN A 247 1.19 6.26 -13.29
C ASN A 247 -0.34 6.36 -13.40
N VAL A 248 -1.03 5.94 -12.34
CA VAL A 248 -2.50 5.94 -12.28
C VAL A 248 -3.11 7.34 -12.44
N MET A 249 -2.42 8.40 -12.00
CA MET A 249 -2.95 9.77 -12.10
C MET A 249 -3.02 10.24 -13.57
N ASP A 250 -2.11 9.79 -14.43
CA ASP A 250 -2.15 10.13 -15.86
C ASP A 250 -3.40 9.54 -16.54
N TYR A 251 -3.78 8.31 -16.16
CA TYR A 251 -5.04 7.71 -16.59
C TYR A 251 -6.26 8.39 -15.98
N CYS A 252 -6.21 8.78 -14.70
CA CYS A 252 -7.32 9.51 -14.07
C CYS A 252 -7.58 10.86 -14.77
N ARG A 253 -6.52 11.61 -15.10
CA ARG A 253 -6.63 12.85 -15.89
C ARG A 253 -7.20 12.62 -17.29
N LYS A 254 -6.79 11.54 -17.97
CA LYS A 254 -7.36 11.12 -19.27
C LYS A 254 -8.88 10.89 -19.18
N TYR A 255 -9.36 10.40 -18.04
CA TYR A 255 -10.77 10.07 -17.81
C TYR A 255 -11.59 11.15 -17.09
N GLY A 256 -10.95 12.19 -16.56
CA GLY A 256 -11.61 13.21 -15.73
C GLY A 256 -12.03 12.68 -14.35
N THR A 257 -11.24 11.78 -13.78
CA THR A 257 -11.49 11.09 -12.49
C THR A 257 -10.36 11.31 -11.48
N ASP A 258 -9.53 12.33 -11.67
CA ASP A 258 -8.40 12.70 -10.80
C ASP A 258 -8.85 13.04 -9.38
N ASP A 259 -10.05 13.61 -9.20
CA ASP A 259 -10.66 13.83 -7.90
C ASP A 259 -11.02 12.52 -7.17
N ASN A 260 -11.12 11.39 -7.87
CA ASN A 260 -11.42 10.09 -7.25
C ASN A 260 -10.18 9.40 -6.69
N LEU A 261 -8.97 9.88 -6.94
CA LEU A 261 -7.74 9.18 -6.59
C LEU A 261 -7.02 9.88 -5.43
N ILE A 262 -6.67 9.11 -4.41
CA ILE A 262 -5.83 9.54 -3.28
C ILE A 262 -4.65 8.60 -3.19
N LEU A 263 -3.45 9.12 -3.45
CA LEU A 263 -2.22 8.35 -3.41
C LEU A 263 -1.50 8.56 -2.10
N THR A 264 -0.85 7.52 -1.60
CA THR A 264 0.03 7.63 -0.43
C THR A 264 1.34 6.90 -0.64
N ALA A 265 2.39 7.40 0.00
CA ALA A 265 3.70 6.74 0.09
C ALA A 265 4.38 7.12 1.40
N SER A 266 5.45 6.41 1.77
CA SER A 266 6.26 6.76 2.93
C SER A 266 7.71 6.31 2.78
N THR A 267 8.57 6.88 3.62
CA THR A 267 9.97 6.45 3.74
C THR A 267 10.20 5.45 4.87
N SER A 268 9.15 4.86 5.45
CA SER A 268 9.26 3.99 6.62
C SER A 268 10.10 2.72 6.37
N LYS A 269 10.11 2.19 5.15
CA LYS A 269 10.97 1.07 4.73
C LYS A 269 12.13 1.50 3.81
N ILE A 270 12.41 2.80 3.78
CA ILE A 270 13.53 3.42 3.06
C ILE A 270 14.59 3.93 4.05
N THR A 271 14.13 4.56 5.14
CA THR A 271 14.98 5.18 6.17
C THR A 271 14.75 4.50 7.52
N VAL A 272 13.93 5.10 8.39
CA VAL A 272 13.63 4.60 9.74
C VAL A 272 12.15 4.28 9.86
N ALA A 273 11.84 3.03 10.18
CA ALA A 273 10.45 2.59 10.41
C ALA A 273 9.88 3.28 11.67
N GLY A 274 8.98 4.24 11.47
CA GLY A 274 8.40 5.08 12.53
C GLY A 274 9.10 6.43 12.74
N GLY A 275 10.22 6.70 12.04
CA GLY A 275 10.95 7.97 12.10
C GLY A 275 11.14 8.65 10.73
N GLY A 276 10.50 8.10 9.69
CA GLY A 276 10.55 8.67 8.33
C GLY A 276 9.58 9.83 8.13
N ILE A 277 9.21 10.05 6.87
CA ILE A 277 8.19 11.00 6.43
C ILE A 277 7.18 10.31 5.53
N SER A 278 6.00 10.89 5.41
CA SER A 278 4.88 10.34 4.65
C SER A 278 4.37 11.36 3.65
N PHE A 279 3.70 10.86 2.61
CA PHE A 279 3.21 11.65 1.51
C PHE A 279 1.76 11.29 1.21
N LEU A 280 0.95 12.31 0.98
CA LEU A 280 -0.37 12.20 0.38
C LEU A 280 -0.37 12.99 -0.93
N GLY A 281 -0.78 12.35 -2.01
CA GLY A 281 -0.94 12.96 -3.32
C GLY A 281 -2.39 12.93 -3.76
N ALA A 282 -2.88 14.04 -4.30
CA ALA A 282 -4.26 14.14 -4.82
C ALA A 282 -4.37 15.30 -5.82
N SER A 283 -5.48 15.37 -6.55
CA SER A 283 -5.81 16.56 -7.36
C SER A 283 -5.75 17.84 -6.50
N ARG A 284 -5.44 18.98 -7.11
CA ARG A 284 -5.40 20.27 -6.36
C ARG A 284 -6.72 20.56 -5.63
N LYS A 285 -7.83 20.23 -6.27
CA LYS A 285 -9.16 20.41 -5.70
C LYS A 285 -9.35 19.56 -4.44
N ASN A 286 -8.88 18.31 -4.42
CA ASN A 286 -8.88 17.49 -3.20
C ASN A 286 -7.98 18.05 -2.09
N LEU A 287 -6.95 18.84 -2.41
CA LEU A 287 -6.06 19.45 -1.41
C LEU A 287 -6.58 20.79 -0.86
N GLU A 288 -7.55 21.41 -1.54
CA GLU A 288 -8.19 22.66 -1.11
C GLU A 288 -9.34 22.43 -0.10
N HIS A 289 -9.75 21.17 0.09
CA HIS A 289 -10.86 20.75 0.95
C HIS A 289 -10.38 19.87 2.10
#